data_AF-A9KVW6-F1
#
_entry.id   AF-A9KVW6-F1
#
_cell.length_a   1.000
_cell.length_b   1.000
_cell.length_c   1.000
_cell.angle_alpha   90.00
_cell.angle_beta   90.00
_cell.angle_gamma   90.00
#
_symmetry.space_group_name_H-M   'P 1'
#
loop_
_entity.id
_entity.type
_entity.pdbx_description
1 polymer ?
#
loop_
_entity_poly.entity_id
_entity_poly.type
_entity_poly.pdbx_seq_one_letter_code
_entity_poly.pdbx_strand_id
1 'polypeptide(L)'
;MVFSWGNLATKQLIVGMICHSIALAFLAYGVYAFYLPALAVPELTRCVGAAVLFVGMGLTPQLFFMSVSQIVSQAKDTPEKSTLQTYMFNLGMFLLICSLLMEWLYD
;
A
#
# COMPACT_ATOMS: atom_id res chain seq x y z
N MET A 1 -16.30 -26.51 -6.90
CA MET A 1 -17.36 -25.53 -6.58
C MET A 1 -16.89 -24.18 -7.09
N VAL A 2 -17.45 -23.72 -8.21
CA VAL A 2 -17.12 -22.41 -8.77
C VAL A 2 -17.84 -21.39 -7.90
N PHE A 3 -17.10 -20.76 -6.99
CA PHE A 3 -17.63 -19.68 -6.19
C PHE A 3 -18.06 -18.56 -7.15
N SER A 4 -19.38 -18.43 -7.36
CA SER A 4 -19.99 -17.26 -8.01
C SER A 4 -19.84 -16.06 -7.06
N TRP A 5 -18.61 -15.59 -6.92
CA TRP A 5 -18.34 -14.35 -6.20
C TRP A 5 -18.96 -13.22 -7.01
N GLY A 6 -19.78 -12.42 -6.35
CA GLY A 6 -20.61 -11.37 -6.93
C GLY A 6 -19.87 -10.33 -7.77
N ASN A 7 -20.67 -9.36 -8.23
CA ASN A 7 -20.32 -8.24 -9.09
C ASN A 7 -18.86 -7.73 -8.91
N LEU A 8 -18.15 -7.45 -10.01
CA LEU A 8 -16.76 -6.97 -10.02
C LEU A 8 -16.54 -5.77 -9.08
N ALA A 9 -17.55 -4.88 -9.01
CA ALA A 9 -17.56 -3.75 -8.09
C ALA A 9 -17.47 -4.17 -6.61
N THR A 10 -18.19 -5.23 -6.22
CA THR A 10 -18.15 -5.78 -4.86
C THR A 10 -16.78 -6.36 -4.54
N LYS A 11 -16.14 -7.05 -5.49
CA LYS A 11 -14.77 -7.58 -5.31
C LYS A 11 -13.75 -6.46 -5.13
N GLN A 12 -13.84 -5.40 -5.92
CA GLN A 12 -12.99 -4.22 -5.82
C GLN A 12 -13.16 -3.52 -4.47
N LEU A 13 -14.40 -3.36 -3.98
CA LEU A 13 -14.66 -2.81 -2.65
C LEU A 13 -14.05 -3.67 -1.53
N ILE A 14 -14.18 -4.99 -1.61
CA ILE A 14 -13.61 -5.91 -0.63
C ILE A 14 -12.08 -5.78 -0.58
N VAL A 15 -11.42 -5.78 -1.74
CA VAL A 15 -9.95 -5.62 -1.81
C VAL A 15 -9.53 -4.25 -1.28
N GLY A 16 -10.26 -3.18 -1.65
CA GLY A 16 -10.03 -1.85 -1.10
C GLY A 16 -10.12 -1.83 0.42
N MET A 17 -11.16 -2.42 1.00
CA MET A 17 -11.31 -2.53 2.46
C MET A 17 -10.18 -3.32 3.12
N ILE A 18 -9.75 -4.43 2.51
CA ILE A 18 -8.63 -5.23 3.02
C ILE A 18 -7.34 -4.40 3.01
N CYS A 19 -7.03 -3.70 1.92
CA CYS A 19 -5.85 -2.84 1.82
C CYS A 19 -5.84 -1.77 2.92
N HIS A 20 -6.96 -1.07 3.15
CA HIS A 20 -7.03 -0.06 4.21
C HIS A 20 -6.97 -0.67 5.61
N SER A 21 -7.53 -1.86 5.82
CA SER A 21 -7.45 -2.57 7.10
C SER A 21 -6.01 -2.96 7.43
N ILE A 22 -5.26 -3.47 6.44
CA ILE A 22 -3.84 -3.79 6.58
C ILE A 22 -3.03 -2.52 6.87
N ALA A 23 -3.31 -1.42 6.16
CA ALA A 23 -2.65 -0.14 6.41
C ALA A 23 -2.85 0.34 7.86
N LEU A 24 -4.08 0.24 8.37
CA LEU A 24 -4.41 0.60 9.74
C LEU A 24 -3.72 -0.31 10.75
N ALA A 25 -3.61 -1.62 10.47
CA ALA A 25 -2.87 -2.56 11.31
C ALA A 25 -1.38 -2.20 11.40
N PHE A 26 -0.73 -1.85 10.28
CA PHE A 26 0.66 -1.40 10.28
C PHE A 26 0.86 -0.11 11.08
N LEU A 27 -0.04 0.86 10.96
CA LEU A 27 0.03 2.09 11.75
C LEU A 27 -0.18 1.82 13.24
N ALA A 28 -1.19 1.03 13.60
CA ALA A 28 -1.47 0.66 14.98
C ALA A 28 -0.28 -0.09 15.61
N TYR A 29 0.30 -1.04 14.87
CA TYR A 29 1.51 -1.75 15.28
C TYR A 29 2.68 -0.79 15.46
N GLY A 30 2.96 0.06 14.46
CA GLY A 30 4.06 1.02 14.52
C GLY A 30 3.95 1.97 15.70
N VAL A 31 2.75 2.50 15.98
CA VAL A 31 2.50 3.39 17.13
C VAL A 31 2.65 2.65 18.46
N TYR A 32 2.04 1.46 18.58
CA TYR A 32 2.14 0.63 19.79
C TYR A 32 3.60 0.29 20.10
N ALA A 33 4.31 -0.18 19.08
CA ALA A 33 5.67 -0.68 19.20
C ALA A 33 6.71 0.45 19.37
N PHE A 34 6.43 1.66 18.90
CA PHE A 34 7.26 2.86 19.17
C PHE A 34 7.00 3.47 20.55
N TYR A 35 5.75 3.47 21.02
CA TYR A 35 5.38 4.02 22.32
C TYR A 35 5.91 3.18 23.49
N LEU A 36 5.86 1.86 23.37
CA LEU A 36 6.66 0.98 24.20
C LEU A 36 8.09 1.12 23.67
N PRO A 37 9.09 1.53 24.46
CA PRO A 37 10.39 2.03 23.98
C PRO A 37 11.32 0.99 23.32
N ALA A 38 10.76 0.01 22.61
CA ALA A 38 11.42 -1.14 22.00
C ALA A 38 11.69 -0.99 20.48
N LEU A 39 11.10 -0.02 19.78
CA LEU A 39 11.33 0.16 18.34
C LEU A 39 12.29 1.30 18.00
N ALA A 40 13.22 1.00 17.09
CA ALA A 40 14.08 1.98 16.44
C ALA A 40 13.31 2.81 15.39
N VAL A 41 13.78 4.03 15.12
CA VAL A 41 13.23 4.95 14.09
C VAL A 41 13.05 4.31 12.69
N PRO A 42 13.95 3.42 12.21
CA PRO A 42 13.76 2.74 10.93
C PRO A 42 12.47 1.92 10.89
N GLU A 43 12.18 1.13 11.93
CA GLU A 43 10.99 0.28 12.02
C GLU A 43 9.68 1.08 11.94
N LEU A 44 9.62 2.24 12.61
CA LEU A 44 8.46 3.14 12.53
C LEU A 44 8.29 3.67 11.10
N THR A 45 9.38 4.09 10.46
CA THR A 45 9.38 4.57 9.08
C THR A 45 8.90 3.48 8.12
N ARG A 46 9.28 2.22 8.36
CA ARG A 46 8.81 1.05 7.61
C ARG A 46 7.30 0.85 7.75
N CYS A 47 6.78 0.91 8.97
CA CYS A 47 5.35 0.76 9.23
C CYS A 47 4.53 1.85 8.54
N VAL A 48 5.01 3.10 8.58
CA VAL A 48 4.38 4.23 7.88
C VAL A 48 4.47 4.04 6.36
N GLY A 49 5.62 3.66 5.83
CA GLY A 49 5.82 3.40 4.40
C GLY A 49 4.91 2.28 3.87
N ALA A 50 4.83 1.17 4.60
CA ALA A 50 3.92 0.06 4.29
C ALA A 50 2.45 0.50 4.32
N ALA A 51 2.04 1.25 5.34
CA ALA A 51 0.68 1.76 5.44
C ALA A 51 0.31 2.66 4.25
N VAL A 52 1.17 3.62 3.90
CA VAL A 52 0.95 4.54 2.77
C VAL A 52 0.89 3.78 1.44
N LEU A 53 1.71 2.74 1.25
CA LEU A 53 1.65 1.84 0.10
C LEU A 53 0.29 1.14 -0.01
N PHE A 54 -0.16 0.53 1.08
CA PHE A 54 -1.43 -0.20 1.09
C PHE A 54 -2.63 0.74 0.89
N VAL A 55 -2.60 1.97 1.40
CA VAL A 55 -3.63 2.97 1.07
C VAL A 55 -3.59 3.31 -0.42
N GLY A 56 -2.41 3.54 -0.99
CA GLY A 56 -2.25 3.76 -2.44
C GLY A 56 -2.83 2.62 -3.28
N MET A 57 -2.55 1.36 -2.92
CA MET A 57 -3.12 0.19 -3.58
C MET A 57 -4.65 0.10 -3.42
N GLY A 58 -5.16 0.49 -2.25
CA GLY A 58 -6.59 0.47 -1.93
C GLY A 58 -7.42 1.52 -2.68
N LEU A 59 -6.81 2.58 -3.22
CA LEU A 59 -7.48 3.61 -4.02
C LEU A 59 -7.84 3.13 -5.43
N THR A 60 -7.12 2.15 -5.96
CA THR A 60 -7.35 1.54 -7.27
C THR A 60 -7.28 0.01 -7.20
N PRO A 61 -8.22 -0.62 -6.48
CA PRO A 61 -8.24 -2.07 -6.30
C PRO A 61 -8.49 -2.82 -7.61
N GLN A 62 -8.91 -2.11 -8.67
CA GLN A 62 -9.05 -2.64 -10.03
C GLN A 62 -7.73 -3.19 -10.61
N LEU A 63 -6.58 -2.67 -10.17
CA LEU A 63 -5.27 -3.14 -10.63
C LEU A 63 -4.99 -4.60 -10.25
N PHE A 64 -5.57 -5.09 -9.15
CA PHE A 64 -5.43 -6.50 -8.73
C PHE A 64 -6.16 -7.49 -9.65
N PHE A 65 -7.07 -7.00 -10.50
CA PHE A 65 -7.88 -7.82 -11.40
C PHE A 65 -7.55 -7.59 -12.87
N MET A 66 -6.59 -6.69 -13.18
CA MET A 66 -6.12 -6.44 -14.54
C MET A 66 -4.90 -7.29 -14.85
N SER A 67 -4.78 -7.75 -16.10
CA SER A 67 -3.55 -8.38 -16.56
C SER A 67 -2.43 -7.35 -16.69
N VAL A 68 -1.17 -7.79 -16.58
CA VAL A 68 0.00 -6.92 -16.77
C VAL A 68 -0.04 -6.21 -18.13
N SER A 69 -0.49 -6.88 -19.20
CA SER A 69 -0.65 -6.26 -20.51
C SER A 69 -1.68 -5.11 -20.54
N GLN A 70 -2.78 -5.26 -19.80
CA GLN A 70 -3.80 -4.22 -19.68
C GLN A 70 -3.27 -3.02 -18.89
N ILE A 71 -2.55 -3.26 -17.81
CA ILE A 71 -1.92 -2.20 -17.01
C ILE A 71 -0.92 -1.39 -17.85
N VAL A 72 -0.07 -2.07 -18.62
CA VAL A 72 0.91 -1.41 -19.50
C VAL A 72 0.23 -0.60 -20.61
N SER A 73 -0.86 -1.11 -21.17
CA SER A 73 -1.63 -0.36 -22.18
C SER A 73 -2.30 0.90 -21.59
N GLN A 74 -2.88 0.82 -20.39
CA GLN A 74 -3.57 1.94 -19.74
C GLN A 74 -2.62 2.99 -19.17
N ALA A 75 -1.38 2.61 -18.82
CA ALA A 75 -0.35 3.54 -18.40
C ALA A 75 -0.05 4.61 -19.46
N LYS A 76 -0.36 4.34 -20.73
CA LYS A 76 -0.16 5.27 -21.85
C LYS A 76 -1.27 6.31 -22.00
N ASP A 77 -2.48 6.04 -21.47
CA ASP A 77 -3.71 6.76 -21.85
C ASP A 77 -4.52 7.34 -20.66
N THR A 78 -4.06 7.25 -19.40
CA THR A 78 -4.89 7.65 -18.23
C THR A 78 -4.51 9.04 -17.68
N PRO A 79 -5.43 10.05 -17.70
CA PRO A 79 -5.20 11.35 -17.09
C PRO A 79 -5.78 11.44 -15.66
N GLU A 80 -5.01 12.05 -14.76
CA GLU A 80 -5.38 12.69 -13.48
C GLU A 80 -5.86 11.83 -12.29
N LYS A 81 -6.74 10.83 -12.44
CA LYS A 81 -7.24 10.08 -11.26
C LYS A 81 -6.20 9.12 -10.66
N SER A 82 -5.20 8.74 -11.44
CA SER A 82 -4.05 7.90 -11.07
C SER A 82 -2.93 8.66 -10.34
N THR A 83 -2.99 9.99 -10.31
CA THR A 83 -1.89 10.82 -9.82
C THR A 83 -1.71 10.68 -8.30
N LEU A 84 -2.78 10.76 -7.52
CA LEU A 84 -2.73 10.58 -6.05
C LEU A 84 -2.23 9.17 -5.69
N GLN A 85 -2.76 8.15 -6.36
CA GLN A 85 -2.36 6.76 -6.16
C GLN A 85 -0.87 6.56 -6.46
N THR A 86 -0.38 7.13 -7.56
CA THR A 86 1.03 7.08 -7.96
C THR A 86 1.91 7.79 -6.93
N TYR A 87 1.50 8.97 -6.44
CA TYR A 87 2.23 9.67 -5.39
C TYR A 87 2.27 8.88 -4.08
N MET A 88 1.15 8.29 -3.65
CA MET A 88 1.11 7.48 -2.44
C MET A 88 1.96 6.21 -2.58
N PHE A 89 1.88 5.54 -3.72
CA PHE A 89 2.70 4.37 -4.01
C PHE A 89 4.19 4.72 -4.00
N ASN A 90 4.60 5.77 -4.72
CA ASN A 90 5.98 6.23 -4.77
C ASN A 90 6.48 6.70 -3.40
N LEU A 91 5.65 7.42 -2.64
CA LEU A 91 5.99 7.87 -1.29
C LEU A 91 6.20 6.69 -0.34
N GLY A 92 5.31 5.71 -0.35
CA GLY A 92 5.47 4.54 0.51
C GLY A 92 6.68 3.68 0.11
N MET A 93 6.96 3.51 -1.20
CA MET A 93 8.21 2.89 -1.67
C MET A 93 9.45 3.67 -1.19
N PHE A 94 9.42 5.00 -1.32
CA PHE A 94 10.52 5.86 -0.87
C PHE A 94 10.78 5.70 0.63
N LEU A 95 9.73 5.71 1.45
CA LEU A 95 9.84 5.52 2.90
C LEU A 95 10.39 4.14 3.26
N LEU A 96 10.01 3.07 2.54
CA LEU A 96 10.59 1.75 2.73
C LEU A 96 12.09 1.72 2.40
N ILE A 97 12.50 2.35 1.30
CA ILE A 97 13.92 2.45 0.93
C ILE A 97 14.69 3.25 1.97
N CYS A 98 14.17 4.41 2.41
CA CYS A 98 14.78 5.20 3.47
C CYS A 98 14.89 4.42 4.78
N SER A 99 13.88 3.64 5.15
CA SER A 99 13.93 2.75 6.32
C SER A 99 15.09 1.75 6.20
N LEU A 100 15.23 1.08 5.06
CA LEU A 100 16.31 0.11 4.85
C LEU A 100 17.68 0.78 4.90
N LEU A 101 17.82 1.98 4.32
CA LEU A 101 19.06 2.74 4.36
C LEU A 101 19.41 3.21 5.78
N MET A 102 18.41 3.61 6.57
CA MET A 102 18.63 3.95 7.97
C MET A 102 19.03 2.73 8.80
N GLU A 103 18.37 1.58 8.60
CA GLU A 103 18.73 0.32 9.25
C GLU A 103 20.19 -0.04 8.96
N TRP A 104 20.61 0.03 7.69
CA TRP A 104 22.00 -0.14 7.26
C TRP A 104 23.01 0.88 7.81
N LEU A 105 22.57 2.08 8.21
CA LEU A 105 23.44 3.13 8.74
C LEU A 105 23.59 3.05 10.27
N TYR A 106 22.57 2.52 10.96
CA TYR A 106 22.54 2.39 12.41
C TYR A 106 23.09 1.04 12.91
N ASP A 107 23.14 0.01 12.06
CA ASP A 107 23.88 -1.25 12.26
C ASP A 107 25.36 -1.12 11.90
#